data_AF-A0A9P4YTW8-F1
#
_entry.id   AF-A0A9P4YTW8-F1
#
_cell.length_a   1.000
_cell.length_b   1.000
_cell.length_c   1.000
_cell.angle_alpha   90.00
_cell.angle_beta   90.00
_cell.angle_gamma   90.00
#
_symmetry.space_group_name_H-M   'P 1'
#
loop_
_entity.id
_entity.type
_entity.pdbx_description
1 polymer ?
#
loop_
_entity_poly.entity_id
_entity_poly.type
_entity_poly.pdbx_seq_one_letter_code
_entity_poly.pdbx_strand_id
1 'polypeptide(L)'
;IMLLAQLLPLLGLASAGAATTPSSSSSSPVQPIQPDHDAAKANAHHIFNAVHSAGRQWGSSLRHNGFGLYPAVMPKGTVTYHGTHQPDAPTNPEWLAFEVEHAQGFGGTYRGRRRRGRLPPGGGPPGREHHPHGPPPPPEEPHSRRDSQKPLSPPHGDDDDDDGRHHRGPGKEGGGSGPDDDSDEPLHQGYLHMYRANRDLKLIYLDGMSAGKTDMGTLDTQDALLLGRAGGPVMNERQRADDICELIHPWGYDGFARLEVGFEIVYCDFSDGLDLVSVTRSHEQRDQLGPGSMGAFQWVRAVAERYDGVGGRMRIDFSSTVSGYFFPVNTSSTTPGRPDLGRLGAATPRELRDIRDYFAGVARAPRRFHVDWQGVVDLIVARFAHSFSFMASDAVTVAQFKDELDRATLVYVDAPAAPGPDDEGGRETERAIVRCVEHYTVPESVRADGWSLEDDLIHTAVTSTMEDICLGLFDMRASFTNAAAAQAATADEDGFRWDADLEGFETGRDLLRSLMGRLDWTEWARKARCPEGEVEFVAMWPFGQENDHFNPGCRSIEHLDEGGHRGGNKDSGYWKRERR
;
A
#
# COMPACT_ATOMS: atom_id res chain seq x y z
N ILE A 1 15.46 68.73 15.10
CA ILE A 1 14.70 69.75 15.87
C ILE A 1 13.59 68.97 16.57
N MET A 2 13.86 68.40 17.76
CA MET A 2 13.32 68.86 19.07
C MET A 2 11.78 69.05 19.03
N LEU A 3 10.92 68.51 19.90
CA LEU A 3 11.06 68.00 21.27
C LEU A 3 9.73 67.29 21.69
N LEU A 4 9.86 66.26 22.55
CA LEU A 4 9.04 65.75 23.67
C LEU A 4 7.60 66.22 24.03
N ALA A 5 6.95 65.28 24.74
CA ALA A 5 6.02 65.38 25.90
C ALA A 5 4.52 65.11 25.61
N GLN A 6 3.96 63.94 25.94
CA GLN A 6 3.46 63.49 27.27
C GLN A 6 2.31 64.34 27.86
N LEU A 7 1.11 63.75 27.98
CA LEU A 7 0.35 63.53 29.25
C LEU A 7 -1.16 63.33 29.00
N LEU A 8 -1.70 62.29 29.64
CA LEU A 8 -3.13 61.99 29.89
C LEU A 8 -3.73 62.99 30.92
N PRO A 9 -5.07 63.16 30.99
CA PRO A 9 -5.83 62.37 31.95
C PRO A 9 -7.26 61.94 31.52
N LEU A 10 -7.73 60.89 32.22
CA LEU A 10 -9.13 60.49 32.46
C LEU A 10 -9.99 61.69 32.96
N LEU A 11 -11.32 61.77 32.91
CA LEU A 11 -12.40 60.81 33.20
C LEU A 11 -13.73 61.53 32.84
N GLY A 12 -14.76 60.80 32.36
CA GLY A 12 -16.11 61.36 32.21
C GLY A 12 -17.11 60.34 31.69
N LEU A 13 -17.77 59.62 32.61
CA LEU A 13 -18.83 58.66 32.33
C LEU A 13 -20.06 59.34 31.70
N ALA A 14 -20.63 58.71 30.66
CA ALA A 14 -22.08 58.62 30.49
C ALA A 14 -22.43 57.42 29.60
N SER A 15 -23.03 56.41 30.23
CA SER A 15 -23.62 55.22 29.62
C SER A 15 -24.90 55.56 28.86
N ALA A 16 -24.96 55.24 27.57
CA ALA A 16 -26.21 55.05 26.85
C ALA A 16 -26.09 53.76 26.03
N GLY A 17 -26.87 52.74 26.43
CA GLY A 17 -26.93 51.46 25.75
C GLY A 17 -27.51 51.62 24.35
N ALA A 18 -26.69 51.35 23.35
CA ALA A 18 -27.13 51.04 22.00
C ALA A 18 -27.03 49.52 21.84
N ALA A 19 -28.16 48.88 21.56
CA ALA A 19 -28.20 47.48 21.16
C ALA A 19 -27.34 47.31 19.90
N THR A 20 -26.17 46.71 20.04
CA THR A 20 -25.38 46.22 18.91
C THR A 20 -26.09 45.00 18.35
N THR A 21 -26.72 45.18 17.18
CA THR A 21 -26.99 44.07 16.27
C THR A 21 -25.69 43.28 16.08
N PRO A 22 -25.69 41.94 16.24
CA PRO A 22 -24.50 41.18 15.91
C PRO A 22 -24.26 41.35 14.43
N SER A 23 -23.16 42.01 14.09
CA SER A 23 -22.57 41.95 12.76
C SER A 23 -22.37 40.47 12.47
N SER A 24 -23.10 39.94 11.49
CA SER A 24 -22.81 38.64 10.92
C SER A 24 -21.38 38.70 10.43
N SER A 25 -20.46 38.09 11.17
CA SER A 25 -19.13 37.79 10.69
C SER A 25 -19.31 36.86 9.50
N SER A 26 -19.28 37.42 8.30
CA SER A 26 -19.10 36.64 7.08
C SER A 26 -17.74 35.97 7.21
N SER A 27 -17.73 34.73 7.70
CA SER A 27 -16.56 33.88 7.62
C SER A 27 -16.19 33.83 6.15
N SER A 28 -15.00 34.33 5.81
CA SER A 28 -14.48 34.12 4.46
C SER A 28 -14.52 32.62 4.17
N PRO A 29 -14.98 32.20 2.98
CA PRO A 29 -15.02 30.78 2.66
C PRO A 29 -13.63 30.19 2.87
N VAL A 30 -13.54 29.16 3.72
CA VAL A 30 -12.28 28.46 3.98
C VAL A 30 -11.79 27.95 2.62
N GLN A 31 -10.56 28.33 2.23
CA GLN A 31 -9.97 27.93 0.96
C GLN A 31 -9.74 26.41 0.95
N PRO A 32 -9.88 25.72 -0.20
CA PRO A 32 -9.52 24.31 -0.32
C PRO A 32 -8.04 24.11 -0.01
N ILE A 33 -7.69 23.01 0.66
CA ILE A 33 -6.28 22.64 0.80
C ILE A 33 -5.69 22.30 -0.58
N GLN A 34 -4.40 22.55 -0.76
CA GLN A 34 -3.67 22.28 -1.99
C GLN A 34 -2.43 21.45 -1.65
N PRO A 35 -1.88 20.71 -2.62
CA PRO A 35 -0.61 20.06 -2.38
C PRO A 35 0.51 21.10 -2.33
N ASP A 36 1.51 20.87 -1.49
CA ASP A 36 2.59 21.83 -1.28
C ASP A 36 3.94 21.16 -0.93
N HIS A 37 5.01 21.92 -1.12
CA HIS A 37 6.37 21.45 -0.90
C HIS A 37 6.70 21.21 0.58
N ASP A 38 6.02 21.88 1.51
CA ASP A 38 6.27 21.72 2.95
C ASP A 38 5.74 20.34 3.41
N ALA A 39 4.55 19.96 2.95
CA ALA A 39 3.97 18.64 3.14
C ALA A 39 4.81 17.55 2.44
N ALA A 40 5.25 17.81 1.20
CA ALA A 40 6.11 16.85 0.49
C ALA A 40 7.46 16.64 1.19
N LYS A 41 8.08 17.70 1.73
CA LYS A 41 9.32 17.61 2.50
C LYS A 41 9.10 16.89 3.84
N ALA A 42 8.03 17.21 4.56
CA ALA A 42 7.69 16.56 5.83
C ALA A 42 7.40 15.05 5.67
N ASN A 43 6.89 14.64 4.51
CA ASN A 43 6.56 13.25 4.19
C ASN A 43 7.55 12.62 3.19
N ALA A 44 8.77 13.15 3.05
CA ALA A 44 9.70 12.78 1.99
C ALA A 44 9.95 11.26 1.89
N HIS A 45 10.22 10.60 3.02
CA HIS A 45 10.48 9.16 3.04
C HIS A 45 9.23 8.35 2.68
N HIS A 46 8.04 8.78 3.11
CA HIS A 46 6.80 8.12 2.74
C HIS A 46 6.49 8.23 1.25
N ILE A 47 6.71 9.40 0.66
CA ILE A 47 6.54 9.62 -0.79
C ILE A 47 7.57 8.79 -1.56
N PHE A 48 8.84 8.82 -1.14
CA PHE A 48 9.91 8.01 -1.75
C PHE A 48 9.54 6.52 -1.75
N ASN A 49 9.12 5.99 -0.60
CA ASN A 49 8.74 4.58 -0.44
C ASN A 49 7.48 4.24 -1.24
N ALA A 50 6.50 5.15 -1.32
CA ALA A 50 5.30 4.95 -2.14
C ALA A 50 5.64 4.90 -3.63
N VAL A 51 6.51 5.79 -4.14
CA VAL A 51 7.00 5.75 -5.53
C VAL A 51 7.76 4.45 -5.81
N HIS A 52 8.64 4.04 -4.90
CA HIS A 52 9.38 2.78 -5.01
C HIS A 52 8.46 1.55 -5.01
N SER A 53 7.39 1.57 -4.20
CA SER A 53 6.46 0.44 -4.05
C SER A 53 5.31 0.45 -5.07
N ALA A 54 5.10 1.55 -5.81
CA ALA A 54 3.95 1.70 -6.69
C ALA A 54 3.89 0.57 -7.74
N GLY A 55 2.81 -0.20 -7.73
CA GLY A 55 2.63 -1.33 -8.64
C GLY A 55 3.47 -2.57 -8.29
N ARG A 56 4.09 -2.61 -7.10
CA ARG A 56 4.90 -3.73 -6.58
C ARG A 56 4.25 -4.33 -5.34
N GLN A 57 3.94 -5.62 -5.40
CA GLN A 57 3.20 -6.27 -4.32
C GLN A 57 3.99 -6.33 -3.00
N TRP A 58 5.31 -6.51 -3.01
CA TRP A 58 6.10 -6.62 -1.77
C TRP A 58 5.98 -5.38 -0.89
N GLY A 59 6.32 -4.21 -1.46
CA GLY A 59 6.27 -2.94 -0.75
C GLY A 59 4.84 -2.58 -0.34
N SER A 60 3.86 -2.80 -1.24
CA SER A 60 2.46 -2.58 -0.93
C SER A 60 1.91 -3.53 0.15
N SER A 61 2.43 -4.75 0.31
CA SER A 61 2.02 -5.66 1.39
C SER A 61 2.55 -5.23 2.77
N LEU A 62 3.78 -4.71 2.84
CA LEU A 62 4.36 -4.17 4.07
C LEU A 62 3.76 -2.80 4.44
N ARG A 63 3.47 -1.96 3.45
CA ARG A 63 2.85 -0.63 3.62
C ARG A 63 1.42 -0.62 3.07
N HIS A 64 0.56 -1.42 3.70
CA HIS A 64 -0.73 -1.79 3.12
C HIS A 64 -1.80 -0.69 3.03
N ASN A 65 -1.67 0.44 3.73
CA ASN A 65 -2.70 1.48 3.70
C ASN A 65 -2.67 2.41 2.49
N GLY A 66 -1.53 2.51 1.78
CA GLY A 66 -1.37 3.14 0.46
C GLY A 66 -2.08 4.48 0.23
N PHE A 67 -1.35 5.59 0.10
CA PHE A 67 -1.97 6.93 0.06
C PHE A 67 -2.02 7.54 -1.35
N GLY A 68 -1.49 6.81 -2.34
CA GLY A 68 -1.39 7.24 -3.73
C GLY A 68 -2.60 6.88 -4.59
N LEU A 69 -2.88 7.77 -5.54
CA LEU A 69 -3.79 7.61 -6.67
C LEU A 69 -2.98 7.82 -7.95
N TYR A 70 -2.78 6.74 -8.69
CA TYR A 70 -1.88 6.71 -9.84
C TYR A 70 -2.67 6.53 -11.13
N PRO A 71 -2.80 7.56 -11.96
CA PRO A 71 -2.93 7.42 -13.40
C PRO A 71 -2.07 6.31 -13.98
N ALA A 72 -2.69 5.33 -14.63
CA ALA A 72 -2.00 4.22 -15.27
C ALA A 72 -2.58 3.88 -16.64
N VAL A 73 -1.78 3.20 -17.45
CA VAL A 73 -2.17 2.66 -18.75
C VAL A 73 -1.86 1.16 -18.78
N MET A 74 -2.88 0.36 -19.07
CA MET A 74 -2.70 -1.03 -19.49
C MET A 74 -2.55 -1.05 -21.02
N PRO A 75 -1.37 -1.37 -21.57
CA PRO A 75 -1.13 -1.27 -23.00
C PRO A 75 -2.02 -2.21 -23.82
N LYS A 76 -2.33 -1.80 -25.05
CA LYS A 76 -2.95 -2.68 -26.05
C LYS A 76 -2.20 -4.02 -26.15
N GLY A 77 -2.96 -5.10 -26.22
CA GLY A 77 -2.45 -6.46 -26.32
C GLY A 77 -2.20 -7.13 -24.97
N THR A 78 -2.30 -6.40 -23.86
CA THR A 78 -2.22 -7.00 -22.52
C THR A 78 -3.33 -8.03 -22.33
N VAL A 79 -2.95 -9.20 -21.83
CA VAL A 79 -3.87 -10.31 -21.53
C VAL A 79 -4.21 -10.26 -20.04
N THR A 80 -5.50 -10.45 -19.74
CA THR A 80 -6.04 -10.54 -18.39
C THR A 80 -7.02 -11.70 -18.30
N TYR A 81 -7.29 -12.13 -17.07
CA TYR A 81 -8.08 -13.32 -16.78
C TYR A 81 -9.26 -12.99 -15.86
N HIS A 82 -10.38 -13.68 -16.05
CA HIS A 82 -11.58 -13.50 -15.24
C HIS A 82 -12.18 -14.86 -14.88
N GLY A 83 -12.31 -15.14 -13.58
CA GLY A 83 -12.96 -16.33 -13.07
C GLY A 83 -14.42 -16.07 -12.76
N THR A 84 -15.33 -16.91 -13.26
CA THR A 84 -16.76 -16.73 -13.09
C THR A 84 -17.54 -18.04 -13.16
N HIS A 85 -18.84 -17.99 -12.91
CA HIS A 85 -19.78 -19.09 -13.11
C HIS A 85 -20.74 -18.86 -14.29
N GLN A 86 -20.46 -17.84 -15.10
CA GLN A 86 -21.21 -17.52 -16.31
C GLN A 86 -20.35 -17.80 -17.55
N PRO A 87 -20.89 -18.41 -18.62
CA PRO A 87 -20.14 -18.64 -19.85
C PRO A 87 -20.01 -17.39 -20.72
N ASP A 88 -20.88 -16.40 -20.53
CA ASP A 88 -20.98 -15.21 -21.36
C ASP A 88 -20.14 -14.06 -20.78
N ALA A 89 -19.67 -13.17 -21.65
CA ALA A 89 -18.95 -11.98 -21.22
C ALA A 89 -19.83 -11.09 -20.31
N PRO A 90 -19.29 -10.54 -19.21
CA PRO A 90 -19.99 -9.52 -18.44
C PRO A 90 -20.31 -8.29 -19.29
N THR A 91 -21.32 -7.52 -18.87
CA THR A 91 -21.65 -6.22 -19.47
C THR A 91 -21.58 -5.08 -18.45
N ASN A 92 -21.33 -5.39 -17.18
CA ASN A 92 -21.28 -4.44 -16.06
C ASN A 92 -19.87 -4.48 -15.45
N PRO A 93 -19.54 -3.59 -14.48
CA PRO A 93 -18.24 -3.62 -13.83
C PRO A 93 -17.89 -5.01 -13.32
N GLU A 94 -16.67 -5.48 -13.58
CA GLU A 94 -16.23 -6.81 -13.17
C GLU A 94 -14.71 -6.91 -13.02
N TRP A 95 -14.24 -7.94 -12.29
CA TRP A 95 -12.82 -8.12 -11.97
C TRP A 95 -12.06 -8.87 -13.06
N LEU A 96 -10.89 -8.33 -13.37
CA LEU A 96 -9.84 -8.97 -14.15
C LEU A 96 -8.61 -9.15 -13.25
N ALA A 97 -7.82 -10.18 -13.50
CA ALA A 97 -6.51 -10.36 -12.88
C ALA A 97 -5.42 -10.41 -13.95
N PHE A 98 -4.22 -9.99 -13.58
CA PHE A 98 -3.03 -10.18 -14.41
C PHE A 98 -2.53 -11.63 -14.34
N GLU A 99 -2.73 -12.30 -13.21
CA GLU A 99 -2.30 -13.67 -12.95
C GLU A 99 -3.44 -14.66 -13.18
N VAL A 100 -3.15 -15.77 -13.86
CA VAL A 100 -4.16 -16.77 -14.21
C VAL A 100 -4.63 -17.53 -12.97
N GLU A 101 -3.70 -17.88 -12.06
CA GLU A 101 -3.98 -18.58 -10.81
C GLU A 101 -4.87 -17.75 -9.89
N HIS A 102 -4.67 -16.43 -9.90
CA HIS A 102 -5.50 -15.49 -9.16
C HIS A 102 -6.94 -15.52 -9.67
N ALA A 103 -7.16 -15.39 -10.99
CA ALA A 103 -8.50 -15.48 -11.56
C ALA A 103 -9.14 -16.88 -11.41
N GLN A 104 -8.35 -17.95 -11.55
CA GLN A 104 -8.81 -19.34 -11.42
C GLN A 104 -9.46 -19.61 -10.06
N GLY A 105 -8.96 -18.99 -8.99
CA GLY A 105 -9.54 -19.09 -7.64
C GLY A 105 -11.01 -18.70 -7.57
N PHE A 106 -11.52 -17.93 -8.53
CA PHE A 106 -12.89 -17.45 -8.59
C PHE A 106 -13.78 -18.15 -9.64
N GLY A 107 -13.19 -19.04 -10.45
CA GLY A 107 -13.87 -19.77 -11.52
C GLY A 107 -13.96 -21.27 -11.29
N GLY A 108 -13.92 -21.75 -10.04
CA GLY A 108 -13.93 -23.18 -9.71
C GLY A 108 -15.30 -23.86 -9.92
N THR A 109 -15.32 -25.14 -10.29
CA THR A 109 -16.55 -25.93 -10.43
C THR A 109 -16.82 -26.73 -9.15
N TYR A 110 -18.04 -26.65 -8.60
CA TYR A 110 -18.42 -27.35 -7.37
C TYR A 110 -19.87 -27.85 -7.38
N ARG A 111 -20.19 -28.86 -6.56
CA ARG A 111 -21.56 -29.36 -6.30
C ARG A 111 -22.09 -28.75 -4.99
N GLY A 112 -23.37 -28.36 -4.97
CA GLY A 112 -23.97 -27.75 -3.77
C GLY A 112 -25.44 -27.36 -3.93
N ARG A 113 -26.34 -27.74 -3.00
CA ARG A 113 -27.73 -27.21 -2.98
C ARG A 113 -27.75 -25.68 -2.83
N ARG A 114 -28.50 -24.97 -3.70
CA ARG A 114 -28.86 -23.54 -3.52
C ARG A 114 -29.69 -23.37 -2.24
N ARG A 115 -29.06 -23.25 -1.07
CA ARG A 115 -29.74 -22.72 0.11
C ARG A 115 -30.03 -21.24 -0.16
N ARG A 116 -31.30 -20.84 -0.15
CA ARG A 116 -31.68 -19.44 0.11
C ARG A 116 -31.04 -19.06 1.46
N GLY A 117 -29.85 -18.46 1.44
CA GLY A 117 -29.10 -18.05 2.65
C GLY A 117 -27.87 -18.87 3.10
N ARG A 118 -27.10 -19.53 2.22
CA ARG A 118 -25.73 -20.04 2.55
C ARG A 118 -24.75 -19.80 1.39
N LEU A 119 -24.01 -18.70 1.47
CA LEU A 119 -22.61 -18.55 1.00
C LEU A 119 -21.73 -18.71 2.28
N PRO A 120 -20.38 -18.74 2.25
CA PRO A 120 -19.60 -19.12 3.45
C PRO A 120 -20.07 -18.28 4.66
N PRO A 121 -20.22 -18.90 5.84
CA PRO A 121 -21.05 -18.35 6.90
C PRO A 121 -20.47 -16.98 7.28
N GLY A 122 -21.20 -15.94 7.66
CA GLY A 122 -22.57 -15.81 8.14
C GLY A 122 -22.87 -14.33 8.42
N GLY A 123 -24.07 -13.90 8.05
CA GLY A 123 -24.73 -12.73 8.60
C GLY A 123 -25.84 -13.23 9.52
N GLY A 124 -25.89 -12.72 10.75
CA GLY A 124 -26.90 -13.05 11.74
C GLY A 124 -28.34 -12.71 11.28
N PRO A 125 -29.35 -13.23 11.99
CA PRO A 125 -30.73 -13.28 11.52
C PRO A 125 -31.42 -11.90 11.55
N PRO A 126 -32.40 -11.65 10.65
CA PRO A 126 -33.28 -10.50 10.77
C PRO A 126 -34.25 -10.72 11.95
N GLY A 127 -34.22 -9.80 12.90
CA GLY A 127 -35.25 -9.73 13.93
C GLY A 127 -36.64 -9.58 13.30
N ARG A 128 -37.55 -10.44 13.72
CA ARG A 128 -39.01 -10.26 13.68
C ARG A 128 -39.47 -10.58 15.10
N GLU A 129 -40.25 -9.75 15.78
CA GLU A 129 -41.63 -9.34 15.48
C GLU A 129 -42.03 -8.34 16.61
N HIS A 130 -42.81 -7.26 16.47
CA HIS A 130 -44.21 -7.11 16.06
C HIS A 130 -44.54 -5.60 15.93
N HIS A 131 -45.36 -5.19 14.96
CA HIS A 131 -46.49 -4.26 15.13
C HIS A 131 -47.46 -4.41 13.94
N PRO A 132 -48.80 -4.28 14.12
CA PRO A 132 -49.75 -4.83 13.17
C PRO A 132 -50.36 -3.80 12.19
N HIS A 133 -50.70 -4.32 11.00
CA HIS A 133 -51.68 -3.88 9.99
C HIS A 133 -51.41 -2.63 9.13
N GLY A 134 -51.06 -2.89 7.86
CA GLY A 134 -51.28 -2.01 6.70
C GLY A 134 -51.42 -2.85 5.41
N PRO A 135 -52.18 -2.42 4.39
CA PRO A 135 -52.44 -3.20 3.18
C PRO A 135 -51.21 -3.26 2.25
N PRO A 136 -51.09 -4.29 1.39
CA PRO A 136 -49.87 -4.54 0.61
C PRO A 136 -49.71 -3.59 -0.58
N PRO A 137 -48.46 -3.22 -0.96
CA PRO A 137 -48.18 -2.49 -2.20
C PRO A 137 -48.22 -3.42 -3.45
N PRO A 138 -48.34 -2.84 -4.66
CA PRO A 138 -48.46 -3.61 -5.91
C PRO A 138 -47.14 -4.29 -6.32
N PRO A 139 -47.18 -5.31 -7.20
CA PRO A 139 -46.04 -6.17 -7.48
C PRO A 139 -44.96 -5.47 -8.32
N GLU A 140 -43.72 -5.50 -7.83
CA GLU A 140 -42.51 -5.13 -8.58
C GLU A 140 -42.15 -6.19 -9.64
N GLU A 141 -41.67 -5.72 -10.79
CA GLU A 141 -41.15 -6.54 -11.89
C GLU A 141 -39.87 -7.31 -11.51
N PRO A 142 -39.57 -8.45 -12.17
CA PRO A 142 -38.55 -9.37 -11.71
C PRO A 142 -37.13 -8.86 -12.01
N HIS A 143 -36.46 -8.30 -11.00
CA HIS A 143 -35.02 -8.10 -11.05
C HIS A 143 -34.30 -9.45 -11.21
N SER A 144 -33.55 -9.60 -12.31
CA SER A 144 -32.69 -10.77 -12.53
C SER A 144 -31.64 -10.86 -11.41
N ARG A 145 -31.50 -12.04 -10.83
CA ARG A 145 -30.46 -12.31 -9.84
C ARG A 145 -29.11 -12.33 -10.56
N ARG A 146 -28.28 -11.33 -10.28
CA ARG A 146 -26.93 -11.17 -10.83
C ARG A 146 -25.99 -12.17 -10.15
N ASP A 147 -25.55 -13.21 -10.88
CA ASP A 147 -24.52 -14.16 -10.44
C ASP A 147 -23.16 -13.64 -10.93
N SER A 148 -22.52 -12.81 -10.10
CA SER A 148 -21.23 -12.16 -10.36
C SER A 148 -20.09 -12.79 -9.55
N GLN A 149 -18.82 -12.49 -9.89
CA GLN A 149 -17.70 -12.87 -9.03
C GLN A 149 -17.91 -12.30 -7.63
N LYS A 150 -17.68 -13.15 -6.62
CA LYS A 150 -17.82 -12.76 -5.21
C LYS A 150 -16.43 -12.54 -4.61
N PRO A 151 -16.29 -11.57 -3.69
CA PRO A 151 -15.01 -11.33 -3.06
C PRO A 151 -14.63 -12.48 -2.13
N LEU A 152 -13.32 -12.69 -1.94
CA LEU A 152 -12.80 -13.61 -0.93
C LEU A 152 -13.41 -13.26 0.43
N SER A 153 -14.15 -14.20 1.03
CA SER A 153 -14.76 -14.03 2.35
C SER A 153 -13.96 -14.85 3.38
N PRO A 154 -13.68 -14.32 4.58
CA PRO A 154 -13.10 -15.12 5.65
C PRO A 154 -14.05 -16.28 6.03
N PRO A 155 -13.55 -17.46 6.40
CA PRO A 155 -14.40 -18.51 6.96
C PRO A 155 -15.03 -18.05 8.27
N HIS A 156 -16.25 -18.46 8.56
CA HIS A 156 -16.70 -18.57 9.95
C HIS A 156 -16.23 -19.92 10.46
N GLY A 157 -15.49 -19.89 11.58
CA GLY A 157 -15.24 -21.07 12.38
C GLY A 157 -16.56 -21.61 12.94
N ASP A 158 -16.70 -22.93 12.87
CA ASP A 158 -17.70 -23.67 13.63
C ASP A 158 -17.23 -23.71 15.09
N ASP A 159 -17.82 -22.86 15.94
CA ASP A 159 -17.82 -23.04 17.40
C ASP A 159 -19.30 -23.09 17.83
N ASP A 160 -19.87 -24.29 17.84
CA ASP A 160 -21.07 -24.56 18.63
C ASP A 160 -20.62 -25.10 19.99
N ASP A 161 -20.49 -24.17 20.94
CA ASP A 161 -20.77 -24.46 22.34
C ASP A 161 -22.26 -24.81 22.47
N ASP A 162 -22.59 -26.11 22.56
CA ASP A 162 -23.85 -26.52 23.19
C ASP A 162 -23.58 -27.40 24.42
N ASP A 163 -23.91 -26.79 25.54
CA ASP A 163 -23.84 -27.31 26.89
C ASP A 163 -24.94 -28.37 27.10
N GLY A 164 -24.54 -29.55 27.54
CA GLY A 164 -25.33 -30.28 28.52
C GLY A 164 -26.38 -31.30 28.03
N ARG A 165 -26.05 -32.56 28.33
CA ARG A 165 -26.92 -33.71 28.65
C ARG A 165 -27.52 -34.44 27.44
N HIS A 166 -27.07 -35.68 27.21
CA HIS A 166 -27.77 -36.88 27.68
C HIS A 166 -26.94 -38.17 27.43
N HIS A 167 -26.67 -38.88 28.53
CA HIS A 167 -26.43 -40.31 28.74
C HIS A 167 -25.72 -41.21 27.69
N ARG A 168 -24.61 -41.80 28.17
CA ARG A 168 -24.02 -43.09 27.74
C ARG A 168 -25.06 -44.22 27.61
N GLY A 169 -24.92 -45.01 26.55
CA GLY A 169 -25.36 -46.41 26.47
C GLY A 169 -24.57 -47.15 25.37
N PRO A 170 -24.05 -48.37 25.59
CA PRO A 170 -23.24 -49.08 24.60
C PRO A 170 -24.06 -50.04 23.73
N GLY A 171 -23.66 -50.15 22.45
CA GLY A 171 -23.91 -51.32 21.60
C GLY A 171 -25.05 -51.21 20.60
N LYS A 172 -24.69 -51.19 19.31
CA LYS A 172 -25.17 -52.18 18.32
C LYS A 172 -24.40 -52.05 17.00
N GLU A 173 -23.81 -53.16 16.61
CA GLU A 173 -23.31 -53.45 15.27
C GLU A 173 -24.46 -53.50 14.26
N GLY A 174 -24.15 -53.16 13.00
CA GLY A 174 -24.88 -53.64 11.81
C GLY A 174 -25.72 -52.59 11.07
N GLY A 175 -25.22 -52.16 9.91
CA GLY A 175 -26.00 -51.45 8.90
C GLY A 175 -25.10 -50.83 7.84
N GLY A 176 -25.05 -51.45 6.65
CA GLY A 176 -24.06 -51.18 5.60
C GLY A 176 -24.00 -49.72 5.13
N SER A 177 -22.76 -49.26 4.93
CA SER A 177 -22.43 -48.12 4.09
C SER A 177 -22.82 -48.42 2.64
N GLY A 178 -24.00 -47.96 2.25
CA GLY A 178 -24.28 -47.69 0.83
C GLY A 178 -23.35 -46.59 0.33
N PRO A 179 -23.12 -46.50 -0.99
CA PRO A 179 -22.36 -45.40 -1.55
C PRO A 179 -23.12 -44.10 -1.25
N ASP A 180 -22.48 -43.15 -0.57
CA ASP A 180 -23.02 -41.81 -0.36
C ASP A 180 -23.35 -41.20 -1.72
N ASP A 181 -24.65 -41.06 -1.99
CA ASP A 181 -25.21 -40.58 -3.24
C ASP A 181 -25.15 -39.04 -3.28
N ASP A 182 -23.95 -38.49 -3.47
CA ASP A 182 -23.72 -37.06 -3.75
C ASP A 182 -24.17 -36.64 -5.18
N SER A 183 -24.90 -37.50 -5.90
CA SER A 183 -25.27 -37.27 -7.30
C SER A 183 -26.42 -36.26 -7.48
N ASP A 184 -27.15 -35.94 -6.40
CA ASP A 184 -28.36 -35.10 -6.41
C ASP A 184 -28.13 -33.59 -6.19
N GLU A 185 -26.88 -33.15 -5.94
CA GLU A 185 -26.59 -31.72 -5.77
C GLU A 185 -26.33 -31.02 -7.12
N PRO A 186 -26.91 -29.81 -7.35
CA PRO A 186 -26.72 -29.11 -8.60
C PRO A 186 -25.26 -28.69 -8.78
N LEU A 187 -24.74 -28.96 -9.97
CA LEU A 187 -23.39 -28.56 -10.39
C LEU A 187 -23.38 -27.05 -10.70
N HIS A 188 -22.52 -26.32 -10.01
CA HIS A 188 -22.21 -24.91 -10.31
C HIS A 188 -20.97 -24.91 -11.19
N GLN A 189 -21.18 -24.77 -12.50
CA GLN A 189 -20.12 -24.77 -13.48
C GLN A 189 -19.29 -23.48 -13.39
N GLY A 190 -17.97 -23.62 -13.21
CA GLY A 190 -17.03 -22.51 -13.30
C GLY A 190 -16.44 -22.33 -14.69
N TYR A 191 -15.97 -21.13 -14.98
CA TYR A 191 -15.32 -20.73 -16.23
C TYR A 191 -14.14 -19.81 -15.94
N LEU A 192 -13.12 -19.91 -16.79
CA LEU A 192 -12.00 -18.98 -16.87
C LEU A 192 -12.04 -18.29 -18.23
N HIS A 193 -12.29 -16.98 -18.22
CA HIS A 193 -12.28 -16.14 -19.41
C HIS A 193 -10.91 -15.52 -19.57
N MET A 194 -10.43 -15.44 -20.81
CA MET A 194 -9.22 -14.72 -21.17
C MET A 194 -9.62 -13.53 -22.04
N TYR A 195 -9.26 -12.34 -21.57
CA TYR A 195 -9.47 -11.08 -22.30
C TYR A 195 -8.15 -10.52 -22.78
N ARG A 196 -8.22 -9.73 -23.85
CA ARG A 196 -7.08 -8.97 -24.37
C ARG A 196 -7.49 -7.53 -24.63
N ALA A 197 -6.72 -6.58 -24.12
CA ALA A 197 -6.91 -5.17 -24.41
C ALA A 197 -6.76 -4.91 -25.92
N ASN A 198 -7.77 -4.31 -26.57
CA ASN A 198 -7.73 -4.00 -28.01
C ASN A 198 -7.26 -2.56 -28.32
N ARG A 199 -7.18 -1.74 -27.28
CA ARG A 199 -6.57 -0.41 -27.23
C ARG A 199 -5.83 -0.24 -25.89
N ASP A 200 -5.12 0.87 -25.74
CA ASP A 200 -4.61 1.28 -24.43
C ASP A 200 -5.80 1.58 -23.50
N LEU A 201 -5.82 0.94 -22.33
CA LEU A 201 -6.86 1.14 -21.32
C LEU A 201 -6.34 2.04 -20.20
N LYS A 202 -7.13 3.03 -19.82
CA LYS A 202 -6.82 4.01 -18.78
C LYS A 202 -7.32 3.51 -17.44
N LEU A 203 -6.41 3.28 -16.51
CA LEU A 203 -6.72 2.81 -15.17
C LEU A 203 -6.32 3.85 -14.12
N ILE A 204 -7.00 3.85 -12.98
CA ILE A 204 -6.49 4.45 -11.74
C ILE A 204 -5.93 3.29 -10.91
N TYR A 205 -4.63 3.27 -10.65
CA TYR A 205 -4.04 2.37 -9.68
C TYR A 205 -4.15 2.99 -8.28
N LEU A 206 -4.71 2.22 -7.36
CA LEU A 206 -4.89 2.58 -5.95
C LEU A 206 -3.78 1.92 -5.14
N ASP A 207 -2.97 2.74 -4.48
CA ASP A 207 -1.77 2.29 -3.75
C ASP A 207 -2.06 1.31 -2.60
N GLY A 208 -1.01 0.66 -2.09
CA GLY A 208 -1.09 -0.27 -0.97
C GLY A 208 -1.91 -1.51 -1.27
N MET A 209 -2.37 -2.21 -0.24
CA MET A 209 -3.29 -3.35 -0.37
C MET A 209 -4.73 -2.87 -0.45
N SER A 210 -5.02 -2.03 -1.43
CA SER A 210 -6.31 -1.35 -1.57
C SER A 210 -7.50 -2.29 -1.81
N ALA A 211 -7.31 -3.58 -2.09
CA ALA A 211 -8.40 -4.56 -2.10
C ALA A 211 -8.52 -5.38 -0.79
N GLY A 212 -7.67 -5.11 0.21
CA GLY A 212 -7.72 -5.76 1.52
C GLY A 212 -8.97 -5.35 2.29
N LYS A 213 -9.82 -6.31 2.66
CA LYS A 213 -11.14 -6.04 3.28
C LYS A 213 -11.02 -6.01 4.81
N THR A 214 -10.26 -5.02 5.29
CA THR A 214 -9.85 -4.89 6.70
C THR A 214 -10.26 -3.54 7.28
N ASP A 215 -10.25 -3.42 8.59
CA ASP A 215 -10.41 -2.15 9.33
C ASP A 215 -9.08 -1.43 9.57
N MET A 216 -7.95 -1.98 9.09
CA MET A 216 -6.60 -1.45 9.29
C MET A 216 -6.28 -0.20 8.44
N GLY A 217 -7.15 0.15 7.49
CA GLY A 217 -7.01 1.34 6.64
C GLY A 217 -6.79 1.08 5.16
N THR A 218 -6.70 -0.19 4.78
CA THR A 218 -6.51 -0.63 3.39
C THR A 218 -7.56 -0.07 2.42
N LEU A 219 -8.75 0.29 2.88
CA LEU A 219 -9.83 0.83 2.05
C LEU A 219 -9.94 2.37 2.08
N ASP A 220 -9.10 3.09 2.83
CA ASP A 220 -9.28 4.53 3.06
C ASP A 220 -9.26 5.34 1.75
N THR A 221 -8.42 4.99 0.78
CA THR A 221 -8.37 5.66 -0.53
C THR A 221 -9.69 5.55 -1.30
N GLN A 222 -10.35 4.40 -1.23
CA GLN A 222 -11.63 4.18 -1.92
C GLN A 222 -12.79 4.75 -1.11
N ASP A 223 -12.93 4.31 0.13
CA ASP A 223 -14.13 4.56 0.91
C ASP A 223 -14.11 5.98 1.48
N ALA A 224 -13.00 6.42 2.09
CA ALA A 224 -12.92 7.75 2.70
C ALA A 224 -12.64 8.85 1.68
N LEU A 225 -11.64 8.67 0.81
CA LEU A 225 -11.19 9.71 -0.13
C LEU A 225 -12.06 9.79 -1.39
N LEU A 226 -12.15 8.71 -2.19
CA LEU A 226 -12.90 8.76 -3.46
C LEU A 226 -14.42 8.87 -3.25
N LEU A 227 -14.98 8.01 -2.39
CA LEU A 227 -16.43 7.93 -2.18
C LEU A 227 -16.95 8.85 -1.07
N GLY A 228 -16.10 9.33 -0.16
CA GLY A 228 -16.51 10.22 0.94
C GLY A 228 -17.33 9.54 2.04
N ARG A 229 -17.18 8.22 2.23
CA ARG A 229 -17.97 7.35 3.11
C ARG A 229 -17.09 6.52 4.06
N ALA A 230 -16.36 7.18 4.96
CA ALA A 230 -15.56 6.49 5.96
C ALA A 230 -16.40 5.57 6.87
N GLY A 231 -15.89 4.38 7.19
CA GLY A 231 -16.51 3.45 8.15
C GLY A 231 -17.69 2.62 7.62
N GLY A 232 -17.85 2.50 6.31
CA GLY A 232 -18.84 1.60 5.69
C GLY A 232 -18.52 0.10 5.83
N PRO A 233 -19.43 -0.80 5.39
CA PRO A 233 -19.18 -2.23 5.43
C PRO A 233 -17.99 -2.62 4.54
N VAL A 234 -16.94 -3.22 5.13
CA VAL A 234 -15.72 -3.60 4.38
C VAL A 234 -15.97 -4.61 3.26
N MET A 235 -17.02 -5.43 3.36
CA MET A 235 -17.37 -6.48 2.40
C MET A 235 -18.28 -6.01 1.24
N ASN A 236 -18.37 -4.71 0.98
CA ASN A 236 -19.29 -4.12 0.00
C ASN A 236 -18.68 -3.91 -1.40
N GLU A 237 -17.87 -4.87 -1.88
CA GLU A 237 -17.07 -4.69 -3.10
C GLU A 237 -17.87 -4.37 -4.36
N ARG A 238 -19.03 -5.02 -4.55
CA ARG A 238 -19.84 -4.80 -5.75
C ARG A 238 -20.35 -3.35 -5.83
N GLN A 239 -20.94 -2.86 -4.75
CA GLN A 239 -21.42 -1.46 -4.72
C GLN A 239 -20.25 -0.49 -4.83
N ARG A 240 -19.10 -0.80 -4.21
CA ARG A 240 -17.90 0.04 -4.32
C ARG A 240 -17.40 0.09 -5.77
N ALA A 241 -17.37 -1.04 -6.46
CA ALA A 241 -17.02 -1.11 -7.88
C ALA A 241 -17.97 -0.24 -8.72
N ASP A 242 -19.28 -0.38 -8.52
CA ASP A 242 -20.29 0.40 -9.24
C ASP A 242 -20.12 1.91 -8.97
N ASP A 243 -19.99 2.31 -7.71
CA ASP A 243 -19.85 3.72 -7.30
C ASP A 243 -18.54 4.36 -7.82
N ILE A 244 -17.42 3.63 -7.77
CA ILE A 244 -16.14 4.13 -8.28
C ILE A 244 -16.18 4.19 -9.82
N CYS A 245 -16.75 3.20 -10.50
CA CYS A 245 -16.91 3.24 -11.95
C CYS A 245 -17.78 4.43 -12.39
N GLU A 246 -18.87 4.73 -11.67
CA GLU A 246 -19.69 5.92 -11.92
C GLU A 246 -18.89 7.22 -11.72
N LEU A 247 -18.03 7.27 -10.69
CA LEU A 247 -17.18 8.44 -10.40
C LEU A 247 -16.14 8.70 -11.49
N ILE A 248 -15.47 7.66 -11.98
CA ILE A 248 -14.27 7.79 -12.83
C ILE A 248 -14.60 7.77 -14.33
N HIS A 249 -15.77 7.24 -14.73
CA HIS A 249 -16.21 7.23 -16.13
C HIS A 249 -16.23 8.64 -16.75
N PRO A 250 -16.77 9.69 -16.10
CA PRO A 250 -16.68 11.07 -16.59
C PRO A 250 -15.25 11.63 -16.65
N TRP A 251 -14.28 10.98 -16.01
CA TRP A 251 -12.85 11.34 -16.08
C TRP A 251 -12.14 10.64 -17.23
N GLY A 252 -12.84 9.74 -17.94
CA GLY A 252 -12.33 9.02 -19.11
C GLY A 252 -11.47 7.80 -18.76
N TYR A 253 -11.77 7.15 -17.64
CA TYR A 253 -11.09 5.92 -17.20
C TYR A 253 -11.95 4.69 -17.46
N ASP A 254 -11.30 3.60 -17.83
CA ASP A 254 -11.93 2.32 -18.16
C ASP A 254 -12.08 1.43 -16.92
N GLY A 255 -11.35 1.72 -15.85
CA GLY A 255 -11.37 0.95 -14.61
C GLY A 255 -10.36 1.44 -13.58
N PHE A 256 -10.19 0.67 -12.52
CA PHE A 256 -9.17 0.91 -11.50
C PHE A 256 -8.48 -0.39 -11.08
N ALA A 257 -7.18 -0.31 -10.85
CA ALA A 257 -6.35 -1.41 -10.37
C ALA A 257 -6.10 -1.27 -8.87
N ARG A 258 -6.05 -2.38 -8.16
CA ARG A 258 -5.81 -2.44 -6.71
C ARG A 258 -5.25 -3.81 -6.33
N LEU A 259 -4.74 -3.92 -5.10
CA LEU A 259 -4.00 -5.10 -4.67
C LEU A 259 -4.66 -5.80 -3.47
N GLU A 260 -4.85 -7.10 -3.61
CA GLU A 260 -5.07 -8.04 -2.50
C GLU A 260 -3.94 -9.08 -2.48
N VAL A 261 -4.23 -10.38 -2.48
CA VAL A 261 -3.22 -11.43 -2.64
C VAL A 261 -2.54 -11.32 -4.00
N GLY A 262 -3.20 -10.73 -5.00
CA GLY A 262 -2.60 -10.33 -6.27
C GLY A 262 -3.28 -9.06 -6.79
N PHE A 263 -2.77 -8.54 -7.91
CA PHE A 263 -3.34 -7.36 -8.54
C PHE A 263 -4.67 -7.71 -9.23
N GLU A 264 -5.71 -6.98 -8.89
CA GLU A 264 -7.00 -7.02 -9.55
C GLU A 264 -7.28 -5.69 -10.24
N ILE A 265 -7.97 -5.76 -11.38
CA ILE A 265 -8.52 -4.62 -12.10
C ILE A 265 -10.03 -4.74 -12.01
N VAL A 266 -10.68 -3.73 -11.45
CA VAL A 266 -12.12 -3.55 -11.59
C VAL A 266 -12.34 -2.77 -12.88
N TYR A 267 -12.79 -3.47 -13.92
CA TYR A 267 -13.01 -2.91 -15.25
C TYR A 267 -14.49 -2.56 -15.43
N CYS A 268 -14.80 -1.33 -15.86
CA CYS A 268 -16.13 -0.76 -15.71
C CYS A 268 -17.11 -1.17 -16.82
N ASP A 269 -16.64 -1.38 -18.05
CA ASP A 269 -17.49 -1.73 -19.20
C ASP A 269 -16.79 -2.73 -20.12
N PHE A 270 -17.11 -4.02 -19.94
CA PHE A 270 -16.56 -5.13 -20.73
C PHE A 270 -16.97 -5.12 -22.21
N SER A 271 -17.91 -4.26 -22.62
CA SER A 271 -18.29 -4.10 -24.02
C SER A 271 -17.37 -3.15 -24.80
N ASP A 272 -16.49 -2.41 -24.12
CA ASP A 272 -15.50 -1.53 -24.72
C ASP A 272 -14.08 -1.92 -24.31
N GLY A 273 -13.12 -1.75 -25.22
CA GLY A 273 -11.69 -1.88 -24.94
C GLY A 273 -11.13 -3.30 -24.78
N LEU A 274 -11.97 -4.34 -24.71
CA LEU A 274 -11.55 -5.74 -24.51
C LEU A 274 -12.05 -6.66 -25.63
N ASP A 275 -11.18 -7.56 -26.08
CA ASP A 275 -11.56 -8.73 -26.88
C ASP A 275 -11.68 -9.94 -25.94
N LEU A 276 -12.81 -10.65 -25.96
CA LEU A 276 -12.91 -11.98 -25.35
C LEU A 276 -12.16 -12.98 -26.25
N VAL A 277 -11.02 -13.48 -25.78
CA VAL A 277 -10.15 -14.37 -26.57
C VAL A 277 -10.56 -15.84 -26.41
N SER A 278 -10.87 -16.27 -25.19
CA SER A 278 -11.27 -17.65 -24.92
C SER A 278 -12.10 -17.77 -23.64
N VAL A 279 -12.98 -18.76 -23.64
CA VAL A 279 -13.74 -19.20 -22.46
C VAL A 279 -13.42 -20.66 -22.21
N THR A 280 -12.80 -20.96 -21.08
CA THR A 280 -12.44 -22.33 -20.68
C THR A 280 -13.34 -22.77 -19.55
N ARG A 281 -13.97 -23.94 -19.70
CA ARG A 281 -14.79 -24.54 -18.66
C ARG A 281 -13.90 -25.20 -17.59
N SER A 282 -14.13 -24.88 -16.33
CA SER A 282 -13.37 -25.44 -15.21
C SER A 282 -13.79 -26.86 -14.87
N HIS A 283 -12.83 -27.70 -14.52
CA HIS A 283 -13.06 -29.08 -14.07
C HIS A 283 -13.59 -29.14 -12.64
N GLU A 284 -14.48 -30.10 -12.37
CA GLU A 284 -14.87 -30.47 -11.00
C GLU A 284 -13.69 -31.20 -10.31
N GLN A 285 -13.58 -31.11 -8.98
CA GLN A 285 -12.48 -31.72 -8.23
C GLN A 285 -12.29 -33.21 -8.52
N ARG A 286 -13.37 -33.97 -8.71
CA ARG A 286 -13.32 -35.41 -9.03
C ARG A 286 -12.72 -35.74 -10.40
N ASP A 287 -12.74 -34.77 -11.32
CA ASP A 287 -12.19 -34.91 -12.67
C ASP A 287 -10.70 -34.49 -12.71
N GLN A 288 -10.15 -34.00 -11.59
CA GLN A 288 -8.75 -33.60 -11.48
C GLN A 288 -7.86 -34.79 -11.10
N LEU A 289 -6.60 -34.75 -11.53
CA LEU A 289 -5.63 -35.82 -11.26
C LEU A 289 -5.19 -35.88 -9.79
N GLY A 290 -5.12 -34.73 -9.13
CA GLY A 290 -4.61 -34.60 -7.78
C GLY A 290 -5.70 -34.18 -6.78
N PRO A 291 -5.41 -34.30 -5.47
CA PRO A 291 -6.37 -33.97 -4.41
C PRO A 291 -6.60 -32.47 -4.21
N GLY A 292 -5.90 -31.60 -4.94
CA GLY A 292 -6.03 -30.14 -4.80
C GLY A 292 -5.39 -29.54 -3.53
N SER A 293 -4.60 -30.33 -2.79
CA SER A 293 -4.06 -29.92 -1.48
C SER A 293 -3.10 -28.74 -1.52
N MET A 294 -2.52 -28.40 -2.68
CA MET A 294 -1.55 -27.31 -2.84
C MET A 294 -2.17 -25.99 -3.32
N GLY A 295 -3.49 -25.84 -3.27
CA GLY A 295 -4.18 -24.71 -3.91
C GLY A 295 -3.84 -23.35 -3.31
N ALA A 296 -3.59 -23.26 -1.99
CA ALA A 296 -3.17 -22.00 -1.36
C ALA A 296 -1.70 -21.69 -1.69
N PHE A 297 -0.81 -22.68 -1.51
CA PHE A 297 0.59 -22.53 -1.87
C PHE A 297 0.79 -22.12 -3.35
N GLN A 298 0.10 -22.75 -4.29
CA GLN A 298 0.23 -22.46 -5.72
C GLN A 298 -0.22 -21.03 -6.06
N TRP A 299 -1.30 -20.55 -5.42
CA TRP A 299 -1.77 -19.19 -5.58
C TRP A 299 -0.75 -18.20 -5.01
N VAL A 300 -0.32 -18.39 -3.76
CA VAL A 300 0.68 -17.53 -3.11
C VAL A 300 1.99 -17.49 -3.91
N ARG A 301 2.44 -18.63 -4.44
CA ARG A 301 3.61 -18.69 -5.31
C ARG A 301 3.44 -17.86 -6.58
N ALA A 302 2.32 -18.01 -7.28
CA ALA A 302 2.08 -17.30 -8.53
C ALA A 302 2.08 -15.77 -8.36
N VAL A 303 1.56 -15.28 -7.23
CA VAL A 303 1.53 -13.84 -6.92
C VAL A 303 2.88 -13.34 -6.37
N ALA A 304 3.55 -14.13 -5.53
CA ALA A 304 4.84 -13.77 -4.95
C ALA A 304 5.97 -13.70 -6.00
N GLU A 305 5.87 -14.49 -7.08
CA GLU A 305 6.75 -14.35 -8.25
C GLU A 305 6.67 -12.97 -8.93
N ARG A 306 5.66 -12.16 -8.59
CA ARG A 306 5.43 -10.81 -9.11
C ARG A 306 5.52 -9.74 -8.03
N TYR A 307 6.24 -10.00 -6.95
CA TYR A 307 6.51 -9.02 -5.91
C TYR A 307 7.09 -7.71 -6.43
N ASP A 308 7.93 -7.78 -7.46
CA ASP A 308 8.57 -6.62 -8.08
C ASP A 308 7.69 -5.95 -9.16
N GLY A 309 6.43 -6.40 -9.28
CA GLY A 309 5.36 -5.76 -10.05
C GLY A 309 4.87 -6.54 -11.27
N VAL A 310 3.90 -5.94 -11.97
CA VAL A 310 3.20 -6.58 -13.11
C VAL A 310 3.94 -6.45 -14.45
N GLY A 311 5.18 -5.94 -14.43
CA GLY A 311 6.00 -5.69 -15.62
C GLY A 311 5.36 -4.69 -16.58
N GLY A 312 5.64 -4.81 -17.88
CA GLY A 312 5.10 -3.90 -18.91
C GLY A 312 3.58 -3.96 -19.15
N ARG A 313 2.83 -4.70 -18.32
CA ARG A 313 1.36 -4.85 -18.41
C ARG A 313 0.60 -3.66 -17.82
N MET A 314 1.24 -2.85 -16.98
CA MET A 314 0.68 -1.61 -16.45
C MET A 314 1.78 -0.57 -16.32
N ARG A 315 1.59 0.60 -16.94
CA ARG A 315 2.53 1.71 -16.89
C ARG A 315 1.93 2.87 -16.11
N ILE A 316 2.59 3.26 -15.02
CA ILE A 316 2.17 4.34 -14.13
C ILE A 316 2.66 5.69 -14.67
N ASP A 317 1.81 6.71 -14.62
CA ASP A 317 2.13 8.10 -14.94
C ASP A 317 2.45 8.86 -13.64
N PHE A 318 3.70 8.79 -13.20
CA PHE A 318 4.15 9.48 -11.98
C PHE A 318 3.94 10.99 -12.07
N SER A 319 4.08 11.58 -13.25
CA SER A 319 3.85 13.01 -13.52
C SER A 319 2.38 13.47 -13.40
N SER A 320 1.46 12.54 -13.14
CA SER A 320 0.05 12.80 -12.85
C SER A 320 -0.41 12.14 -11.54
N THR A 321 0.51 11.72 -10.67
CA THR A 321 0.18 11.04 -9.42
C THR A 321 -0.27 12.01 -8.35
N VAL A 322 -1.30 11.64 -7.58
CA VAL A 322 -1.70 12.41 -6.39
C VAL A 322 -1.60 11.51 -5.18
N SER A 323 -0.91 11.98 -4.14
CA SER A 323 -0.78 11.28 -2.86
C SER A 323 -1.32 12.15 -1.74
N GLY A 324 -1.96 11.55 -0.74
CA GLY A 324 -2.34 12.26 0.48
C GLY A 324 -1.14 12.89 1.20
N TYR A 325 0.07 12.35 1.01
CA TYR A 325 1.32 12.92 1.56
C TYR A 325 1.74 14.24 0.91
N PHE A 326 1.14 14.63 -0.22
CA PHE A 326 1.39 15.93 -0.83
C PHE A 326 0.65 17.07 -0.13
N PHE A 327 -0.29 16.75 0.77
CA PHE A 327 -1.18 17.72 1.38
C PHE A 327 -0.88 17.89 2.87
N PRO A 328 -1.15 19.07 3.45
CA PRO A 328 -0.97 19.33 4.87
C PRO A 328 -2.12 18.75 5.69
N VAL A 329 -2.25 17.42 5.68
CA VAL A 329 -3.31 16.67 6.37
C VAL A 329 -2.74 15.74 7.44
N ASN A 330 -3.58 15.41 8.43
CA ASN A 330 -3.21 14.41 9.42
C ASN A 330 -3.22 13.00 8.80
N THR A 331 -2.08 12.33 8.82
CA THR A 331 -1.88 10.97 8.31
C THR A 331 -1.56 9.96 9.41
N SER A 332 -1.66 10.39 10.68
CA SER A 332 -1.34 9.57 11.86
C SER A 332 -2.25 8.35 11.97
N SER A 333 -1.80 7.35 12.72
CA SER A 333 -2.64 6.19 13.04
C SER A 333 -3.89 6.59 13.83
N THR A 334 -5.03 5.99 13.47
CA THR A 334 -6.28 6.07 14.25
C THR A 334 -6.43 4.89 15.21
N THR A 335 -5.45 3.98 15.25
CA THR A 335 -5.50 2.74 16.00
C THR A 335 -4.54 2.81 17.21
N PRO A 336 -5.04 2.74 18.45
CA PRO A 336 -4.20 2.72 19.64
C PRO A 336 -3.17 1.57 19.61
N GLY A 337 -1.91 1.88 19.91
CA GLY A 337 -0.84 0.87 19.95
C GLY A 337 -0.30 0.44 18.57
N ARG A 338 -0.82 1.00 17.47
CA ARG A 338 -0.32 0.76 16.10
C ARG A 338 0.14 2.05 15.43
N PRO A 339 1.18 2.74 15.94
CA PRO A 339 1.69 3.98 15.33
C PRO A 339 2.25 3.75 13.92
N ASP A 340 2.57 2.50 13.57
CA ASP A 340 2.99 2.05 12.24
C ASP A 340 1.87 2.13 11.18
N LEU A 341 0.60 2.16 11.60
CA LEU A 341 -0.55 2.18 10.70
C LEU A 341 -1.04 3.60 10.40
N GLY A 342 -0.30 4.38 9.62
CA GLY A 342 -0.78 5.68 9.13
C GLY A 342 -2.12 5.55 8.40
N ARG A 343 -3.04 6.51 8.60
CA ARG A 343 -4.41 6.48 8.04
C ARG A 343 -4.77 7.76 7.30
N LEU A 344 -5.26 7.63 6.06
CA LEU A 344 -5.96 8.75 5.41
C LEU A 344 -7.25 9.10 6.13
N GLY A 345 -7.87 8.11 6.80
CA GLY A 345 -9.04 8.32 7.65
C GLY A 345 -8.80 9.26 8.85
N ALA A 346 -7.56 9.62 9.17
CA ALA A 346 -7.25 10.61 10.21
C ALA A 346 -7.47 12.06 9.73
N ALA A 347 -7.51 12.29 8.41
CA ALA A 347 -7.83 13.59 7.84
C ALA A 347 -9.34 13.87 7.93
N THR A 348 -9.72 15.14 7.92
CA THR A 348 -11.14 15.52 7.99
C THR A 348 -11.85 15.19 6.67
N PRO A 349 -13.17 14.91 6.69
CA PRO A 349 -13.94 14.71 5.47
C PRO A 349 -13.90 15.88 4.48
N ARG A 350 -13.61 17.11 4.95
CA ARG A 350 -13.44 18.28 4.09
C ARG A 350 -12.11 18.20 3.33
N GLU A 351 -11.02 17.94 4.04
CA GLU A 351 -9.69 17.80 3.43
C GLU A 351 -9.65 16.65 2.43
N LEU A 352 -10.25 15.51 2.76
CA LEU A 352 -10.34 14.38 1.82
C LEU A 352 -11.13 14.72 0.54
N ARG A 353 -12.18 15.55 0.64
CA ARG A 353 -12.88 16.07 -0.55
C ARG A 353 -12.01 17.00 -1.36
N ASP A 354 -11.27 17.90 -0.71
CA ASP A 354 -10.35 18.81 -1.41
C ASP A 354 -9.27 18.01 -2.19
N ILE A 355 -8.71 16.95 -1.59
CA ILE A 355 -7.76 16.04 -2.27
C ILE A 355 -8.42 15.32 -3.46
N ARG A 356 -9.63 14.78 -3.27
CA ARG A 356 -10.37 14.10 -4.35
C ARG A 356 -10.67 15.06 -5.49
N ASP A 357 -11.09 16.28 -5.21
CA ASP A 357 -11.45 17.28 -6.21
C ASP A 357 -10.19 17.75 -6.97
N TYR A 358 -9.05 17.91 -6.28
CA TYR A 358 -7.75 18.13 -6.90
C TYR A 358 -7.37 16.98 -7.85
N PHE A 359 -7.44 15.73 -7.35
CA PHE A 359 -7.16 14.54 -8.14
C PHE A 359 -8.06 14.44 -9.37
N ALA A 360 -9.36 14.75 -9.25
CA ALA A 360 -10.27 14.76 -10.39
C ALA A 360 -9.87 15.79 -11.47
N GLY A 361 -9.19 16.87 -11.10
CA GLY A 361 -8.58 17.82 -12.03
C GLY A 361 -7.39 17.22 -12.77
N VAL A 362 -6.43 16.66 -12.01
CA VAL A 362 -5.24 15.99 -12.55
C VAL A 362 -5.62 14.81 -13.45
N ALA A 363 -6.58 14.00 -13.01
CA ALA A 363 -7.03 12.80 -13.69
C ALA A 363 -7.64 13.07 -15.07
N ARG A 364 -8.26 14.24 -15.27
CA ARG A 364 -8.85 14.68 -16.54
C ARG A 364 -7.84 15.33 -17.48
N ALA A 365 -6.67 15.74 -16.98
CA ALA A 365 -5.63 16.31 -17.81
C ALA A 365 -5.01 15.23 -18.73
N PRO A 366 -4.42 15.62 -19.89
CA PRO A 366 -3.66 14.70 -20.71
C PRO A 366 -2.53 14.05 -19.90
N ARG A 367 -2.30 12.75 -20.15
CA ARG A 367 -1.17 12.02 -19.56
C ARG A 367 0.16 12.65 -19.95
N ARG A 368 1.10 12.62 -19.02
CA ARG A 368 2.35 13.38 -19.11
C ARG A 368 3.56 12.48 -19.30
N PHE A 369 3.75 11.48 -18.44
CA PHE A 369 4.89 10.56 -18.45
C PHE A 369 6.24 11.29 -18.64
N HIS A 370 6.42 12.41 -17.94
CA HIS A 370 7.60 13.27 -18.14
C HIS A 370 8.86 12.60 -17.59
N VAL A 371 8.74 11.99 -16.42
CA VAL A 371 9.85 11.44 -15.63
C VAL A 371 9.50 10.04 -15.13
N ASP A 372 10.45 9.11 -15.23
CA ASP A 372 10.37 7.81 -14.60
C ASP A 372 10.89 7.89 -13.16
N TRP A 373 10.07 8.46 -12.27
CA TRP A 373 10.44 8.63 -10.86
C TRP A 373 10.71 7.30 -10.15
N GLN A 374 10.05 6.22 -10.57
CA GLN A 374 10.32 4.89 -10.01
C GLN A 374 11.73 4.41 -10.38
N GLY A 375 12.16 4.62 -11.63
CA GLY A 375 13.54 4.34 -12.04
C GLY A 375 14.58 5.14 -11.24
N VAL A 376 14.31 6.40 -10.90
CA VAL A 376 15.20 7.23 -10.08
C VAL A 376 15.35 6.65 -8.66
N VAL A 377 14.23 6.33 -7.99
CA VAL A 377 14.28 5.76 -6.64
C VAL A 377 14.88 4.36 -6.63
N ASP A 378 14.67 3.57 -7.68
CA ASP A 378 15.29 2.25 -7.84
C ASP A 378 16.81 2.32 -7.84
N LEU A 379 17.39 3.30 -8.56
CA LEU A 379 18.85 3.51 -8.58
C LEU A 379 19.40 3.85 -7.20
N ILE A 380 18.66 4.67 -6.43
CA ILE A 380 19.04 5.06 -5.06
C ILE A 380 18.97 3.84 -4.13
N VAL A 381 17.86 3.11 -4.13
CA VAL A 381 17.67 1.92 -3.31
C VAL A 381 18.71 0.85 -3.66
N ALA A 382 18.93 0.58 -4.95
CA ALA A 382 19.93 -0.38 -5.41
C ALA A 382 21.35 0.01 -5.01
N ARG A 383 21.67 1.31 -4.95
CA ARG A 383 22.98 1.79 -4.51
C ARG A 383 23.22 1.53 -3.03
N PHE A 384 22.23 1.80 -2.18
CA PHE A 384 22.46 1.94 -0.74
C PHE A 384 21.88 0.80 0.10
N ALA A 385 20.78 0.16 -0.30
CA ALA A 385 20.03 -0.72 0.60
C ALA A 385 20.86 -1.91 1.09
N HIS A 386 21.57 -2.59 0.18
CA HIS A 386 22.39 -3.74 0.51
C HIS A 386 23.65 -3.35 1.29
N SER A 387 24.36 -2.28 0.89
CA SER A 387 25.55 -1.83 1.60
C SER A 387 25.21 -1.38 3.02
N PHE A 388 24.09 -0.67 3.22
CA PHE A 388 23.63 -0.26 4.55
C PHE A 388 23.27 -1.47 5.42
N SER A 389 22.58 -2.47 4.87
CA SER A 389 22.30 -3.71 5.59
C SER A 389 23.57 -4.44 6.01
N PHE A 390 24.57 -4.51 5.12
CA PHE A 390 25.88 -5.10 5.44
C PHE A 390 26.63 -4.30 6.52
N MET A 391 26.75 -2.98 6.37
CA MET A 391 27.40 -2.09 7.33
C MET A 391 26.71 -2.05 8.70
N ALA A 392 25.42 -2.32 8.77
CA ALA A 392 24.68 -2.40 10.04
C ALA A 392 24.74 -3.79 10.71
N SER A 393 25.17 -4.82 9.98
CA SER A 393 25.19 -6.22 10.44
C SER A 393 26.24 -6.48 11.51
N ASP A 394 26.07 -7.56 12.28
CA ASP A 394 27.05 -7.99 13.28
C ASP A 394 28.29 -8.65 12.66
N ALA A 395 28.25 -8.96 11.36
CA ALA A 395 29.34 -9.62 10.64
C ALA A 395 30.38 -8.64 10.08
N VAL A 396 30.07 -7.34 10.00
CA VAL A 396 30.97 -6.34 9.42
C VAL A 396 32.15 -6.04 10.35
N THR A 397 33.34 -5.93 9.77
CA THR A 397 34.53 -5.45 10.48
C THR A 397 34.68 -3.93 10.36
N VAL A 398 35.43 -3.31 11.28
CA VAL A 398 35.75 -1.87 11.23
C VAL A 398 36.34 -1.46 9.88
N ALA A 399 37.25 -2.26 9.33
CA ALA A 399 37.87 -1.99 8.03
C ALA A 399 36.84 -2.04 6.89
N GLN A 400 35.98 -3.06 6.85
CA GLN A 400 34.94 -3.17 5.82
C GLN A 400 33.93 -2.02 5.91
N PHE A 401 33.56 -1.60 7.12
CA PHE A 401 32.66 -0.46 7.31
C PHE A 401 33.28 0.83 6.75
N LYS A 402 34.56 1.08 7.04
CA LYS A 402 35.30 2.23 6.49
C LYS A 402 35.39 2.17 4.96
N ASP A 403 35.70 1.02 4.40
CA ASP A 403 35.83 0.85 2.94
C ASP A 403 34.49 1.13 2.21
N GLU A 404 33.37 0.62 2.74
CA GLU A 404 32.04 0.91 2.21
C GLU A 404 31.68 2.41 2.34
N LEU A 405 31.99 3.02 3.50
CA LEU A 405 31.75 4.43 3.74
C LEU A 405 32.57 5.34 2.82
N ASP A 406 33.85 5.01 2.62
CA ASP A 406 34.74 5.72 1.69
C ASP A 406 34.23 5.60 0.25
N ARG A 407 33.80 4.40 -0.18
CA ARG A 407 33.20 4.20 -1.50
C ARG A 407 31.88 4.96 -1.69
N ALA A 408 31.12 5.14 -0.61
CA ALA A 408 29.86 5.87 -0.63
C ALA A 408 30.05 7.40 -0.66
N THR A 409 31.11 7.92 -0.05
CA THR A 409 31.32 9.37 0.14
C THR A 409 32.36 9.98 -0.78
N LEU A 410 33.50 9.31 -1.03
CA LEU A 410 34.64 9.89 -1.75
C LEU A 410 34.37 10.16 -3.23
N VAL A 411 33.35 9.51 -3.82
CA VAL A 411 32.90 9.83 -5.19
C VAL A 411 32.42 11.29 -5.32
N TYR A 412 32.06 11.92 -4.21
CA TYR A 412 31.57 13.29 -4.16
C TYR A 412 32.58 14.27 -3.59
N VAL A 413 33.78 13.85 -3.18
CA VAL A 413 34.76 14.71 -2.52
C VAL A 413 35.90 14.96 -3.50
N ASP A 414 36.20 16.22 -3.78
CA ASP A 414 37.37 16.58 -4.58
C ASP A 414 38.64 16.25 -3.80
N ALA A 415 39.57 15.55 -4.45
CA ALA A 415 40.87 15.30 -3.86
C ALA A 415 41.61 16.64 -3.66
N PRO A 416 42.34 16.82 -2.55
CA PRO A 416 43.08 18.06 -2.32
C PRO A 416 43.96 18.41 -3.51
N ALA A 417 43.91 19.66 -3.96
CA ALA A 417 44.86 20.16 -4.94
C ALA A 417 46.29 20.01 -4.39
N ALA A 418 47.28 19.83 -5.27
CA ALA A 418 48.68 19.93 -4.85
C ALA A 418 48.87 21.29 -4.13
N PRO A 419 49.64 21.36 -3.03
CA PRO A 419 49.68 22.53 -2.16
C PRO A 419 49.93 23.81 -2.95
N GLY A 420 48.93 24.68 -2.98
CA GLY A 420 48.90 25.96 -3.69
C GLY A 420 48.42 27.08 -2.77
N PRO A 421 48.67 28.36 -3.14
CA PRO A 421 48.45 29.50 -2.25
C PRO A 421 46.97 29.83 -1.96
N ASP A 422 46.01 29.24 -2.69
CA ASP A 422 44.58 29.52 -2.60
C ASP A 422 43.75 28.29 -2.15
N ASP A 423 44.24 27.57 -1.13
CA ASP A 423 43.55 26.40 -0.58
C ASP A 423 42.36 26.83 0.31
N GLU A 424 41.20 27.09 -0.31
CA GLU A 424 39.92 27.34 0.38
C GLU A 424 39.32 26.02 0.94
N GLY A 425 40.11 25.25 1.68
CA GLY A 425 39.76 23.91 2.21
C GLY A 425 38.64 23.85 3.26
N GLY A 426 37.87 24.92 3.47
CA GLY A 426 36.89 25.04 4.55
C GLY A 426 35.45 24.62 4.22
N ARG A 427 35.09 24.42 2.94
CA ARG A 427 33.70 24.12 2.50
C ARG A 427 33.57 22.89 1.61
N GLU A 428 34.60 22.07 1.52
CA GLU A 428 34.59 20.92 0.60
C GLU A 428 33.53 19.88 0.98
N THR A 429 33.37 19.59 2.27
CA THR A 429 32.31 18.69 2.76
C THR A 429 30.92 19.20 2.40
N GLU A 430 30.66 20.50 2.53
CA GLU A 430 29.38 21.12 2.17
C GLU A 430 29.08 20.95 0.67
N ARG A 431 30.09 21.22 -0.19
CA ARG A 431 29.98 21.02 -1.64
C ARG A 431 29.80 19.54 -2.01
N ALA A 432 30.47 18.63 -1.31
CA ALA A 432 30.35 17.20 -1.51
C ALA A 432 28.96 16.68 -1.15
N ILE A 433 28.35 17.18 -0.08
CA ILE A 433 26.96 16.86 0.28
C ILE A 433 26.02 17.33 -0.83
N VAL A 434 26.15 18.56 -1.35
CA VAL A 434 25.32 19.04 -2.46
C VAL A 434 25.43 18.13 -3.69
N ARG A 435 26.65 17.76 -4.09
CA ARG A 435 26.87 16.82 -5.20
C ARG A 435 26.26 15.44 -4.96
N CYS A 436 26.33 14.95 -3.71
CA CYS A 436 25.72 13.69 -3.31
C CYS A 436 24.20 13.73 -3.43
N VAL A 437 23.58 14.81 -2.98
CA VAL A 437 22.12 15.00 -2.99
C VAL A 437 21.57 15.07 -4.42
N GLU A 438 22.24 15.82 -5.30
CA GLU A 438 21.76 16.05 -6.67
C GLU A 438 22.03 14.86 -7.61
N HIS A 439 22.96 13.95 -7.26
CA HIS A 439 23.52 12.95 -8.18
C HIS A 439 22.48 12.18 -9.00
N TYR A 440 21.42 11.69 -8.35
CA TYR A 440 20.41 10.84 -8.99
C TYR A 440 19.32 11.62 -9.72
N THR A 441 19.21 12.92 -9.48
CA THR A 441 18.22 13.80 -10.15
C THR A 441 18.85 14.62 -11.28
N VAL A 442 20.18 14.61 -11.44
CA VAL A 442 20.88 15.28 -12.55
C VAL A 442 20.25 14.99 -13.92
N PRO A 443 19.97 13.73 -14.33
CA PRO A 443 19.40 13.48 -15.66
C PRO A 443 18.04 14.14 -15.87
N GLU A 444 17.19 14.12 -14.84
CA GLU A 444 15.82 14.65 -14.92
C GLU A 444 15.77 16.17 -14.84
N SER A 445 16.76 16.80 -14.20
CA SER A 445 16.87 18.27 -14.10
C SER A 445 16.89 18.97 -15.46
N VAL A 446 17.36 18.30 -16.52
CA VAL A 446 17.36 18.82 -17.90
C VAL A 446 15.94 19.08 -18.41
N ARG A 447 14.94 18.41 -17.84
CA ARG A 447 13.53 18.50 -18.23
C ARG A 447 12.67 19.22 -17.18
N ALA A 448 13.29 19.86 -16.19
CA ALA A 448 12.61 20.52 -15.09
C ALA A 448 11.59 21.57 -15.54
N ASP A 449 11.87 22.31 -16.62
CA ASP A 449 10.94 23.32 -17.17
C ASP A 449 9.59 22.72 -17.62
N GLY A 450 9.54 21.42 -17.88
CA GLY A 450 8.34 20.69 -18.29
C GLY A 450 7.64 19.94 -17.16
N TRP A 451 8.16 19.97 -15.94
CA TRP A 451 7.61 19.24 -14.81
C TRP A 451 6.20 19.71 -14.46
N SER A 452 5.36 18.76 -14.09
CA SER A 452 4.12 19.09 -13.39
C SER A 452 4.39 19.44 -11.93
N LEU A 453 3.38 19.98 -11.25
CA LEU A 453 3.45 20.12 -9.79
C LEU A 453 3.67 18.76 -9.13
N GLU A 454 3.08 17.69 -9.66
CA GLU A 454 3.30 16.33 -9.15
C GLU A 454 4.77 15.89 -9.29
N ASP A 455 5.42 16.18 -10.42
CA ASP A 455 6.85 15.93 -10.63
C ASP A 455 7.70 16.73 -9.62
N ASP A 456 7.41 18.02 -9.42
CA ASP A 456 8.10 18.90 -8.47
C ASP A 456 8.00 18.40 -7.02
N LEU A 457 6.84 17.87 -6.62
CA LEU A 457 6.61 17.34 -5.28
C LEU A 457 7.33 16.00 -5.06
N ILE A 458 7.34 15.12 -6.07
CA ILE A 458 8.13 13.88 -6.03
C ILE A 458 9.63 14.22 -5.98
N HIS A 459 10.10 15.15 -6.80
CA HIS A 459 11.49 15.62 -6.77
C HIS A 459 11.88 16.15 -5.39
N THR A 460 10.99 16.92 -4.75
CA THR A 460 11.20 17.44 -3.39
C THR A 460 11.40 16.31 -2.39
N ALA A 461 10.56 15.28 -2.45
CA ALA A 461 10.69 14.10 -1.60
C ALA A 461 11.97 13.31 -1.87
N VAL A 462 12.31 13.07 -3.15
CA VAL A 462 13.54 12.35 -3.53
C VAL A 462 14.78 13.10 -3.05
N THR A 463 14.84 14.40 -3.29
CA THR A 463 15.97 15.25 -2.88
C THR A 463 16.10 15.32 -1.36
N SER A 464 14.98 15.41 -0.63
CA SER A 464 14.99 15.43 0.85
C SER A 464 15.44 14.08 1.44
N THR A 465 15.02 12.96 0.84
CA THR A 465 15.51 11.62 1.22
C THR A 465 17.02 11.48 0.95
N MET A 466 17.48 11.98 -0.20
CA MET A 466 18.91 12.00 -0.52
C MET A 466 19.69 12.92 0.42
N GLU A 467 19.11 14.03 0.87
CA GLU A 467 19.70 14.91 1.89
C GLU A 467 19.94 14.16 3.20
N ASP A 468 18.96 13.41 3.72
CA ASP A 468 19.14 12.59 4.94
C ASP A 468 20.20 11.50 4.74
N ILE A 469 20.22 10.82 3.59
CA ILE A 469 21.23 9.81 3.25
C ILE A 469 22.64 10.43 3.24
N CYS A 470 22.82 11.51 2.49
CA CYS A 470 24.12 12.13 2.30
C CYS A 470 24.64 12.75 3.60
N LEU A 471 23.80 13.47 4.35
CA LEU A 471 24.17 13.99 5.67
C LEU A 471 24.57 12.85 6.61
N GLY A 472 23.77 11.78 6.68
CA GLY A 472 24.09 10.63 7.52
C GLY A 472 25.43 9.99 7.18
N LEU A 473 25.73 9.81 5.89
CA LEU A 473 27.03 9.28 5.44
C LEU A 473 28.20 10.19 5.83
N PHE A 474 28.07 11.50 5.68
CA PHE A 474 29.13 12.43 6.06
C PHE A 474 29.28 12.56 7.58
N ASP A 475 28.19 12.44 8.36
CA ASP A 475 28.24 12.37 9.82
C ASP A 475 28.95 11.09 10.32
N MET A 476 28.71 9.94 9.66
CA MET A 476 29.46 8.71 9.93
C MET A 476 30.94 8.86 9.63
N ARG A 477 31.31 9.61 8.58
CA ARG A 477 32.72 9.88 8.29
C ARG A 477 33.32 10.81 9.34
N ALA A 478 32.56 11.81 9.79
CA ALA A 478 32.96 12.73 10.82
C ALA A 478 33.21 12.02 12.16
N SER A 479 32.48 10.96 12.51
CA SER A 479 32.71 10.20 13.75
C SER A 479 34.14 9.64 13.83
N PHE A 480 34.65 9.08 12.73
CA PHE A 480 36.04 8.58 12.67
C PHE A 480 37.07 9.71 12.76
N THR A 481 36.87 10.81 12.04
CA THR A 481 37.83 11.93 12.08
C THR A 481 37.86 12.61 13.44
N ASN A 482 36.70 12.73 14.09
CA ASN A 482 36.58 13.31 15.43
C ASN A 482 37.22 12.40 16.48
N ALA A 483 36.99 11.08 16.41
CA ALA A 483 37.62 10.12 17.32
C ALA A 483 39.15 10.13 17.18
N ALA A 484 39.66 10.16 15.94
CA ALA A 484 41.09 10.25 15.67
C ALA A 484 41.71 11.57 16.21
N ALA A 485 41.01 12.70 16.03
CA ALA A 485 41.45 13.99 16.55
C ALA A 485 41.45 14.03 18.08
N ALA A 486 40.42 13.45 18.72
CA ALA A 486 40.33 13.33 20.17
C ALA A 486 41.45 12.47 20.75
N GLN A 487 41.74 11.32 20.13
CA GLN A 487 42.86 10.46 20.51
C GLN A 487 44.21 11.17 20.35
N ALA A 488 44.40 11.96 19.29
CA ALA A 488 45.62 12.75 19.09
C ALA A 488 45.78 13.85 20.15
N ALA A 489 44.68 14.45 20.63
CA ALA A 489 44.71 15.48 21.65
C ALA A 489 44.97 14.95 23.08
N THR A 490 44.63 13.68 23.36
CA THR A 490 44.80 13.06 24.68
C THR A 490 46.08 12.23 24.83
N ALA A 491 46.83 12.03 23.73
CA ALA A 491 48.03 11.20 23.68
C ALA A 491 49.17 11.66 24.63
N ASP A 492 49.07 12.87 25.21
CA ASP A 492 50.08 13.45 26.11
C ASP A 492 49.80 13.25 27.62
N GLU A 493 48.58 12.86 28.06
CA GLU A 493 48.23 13.00 29.49
C GLU A 493 48.09 11.72 30.33
N ASP A 494 47.71 10.55 29.81
CA ASP A 494 47.68 9.33 30.64
C ASP A 494 47.77 8.11 29.72
N GLY A 495 48.62 7.13 30.06
CA GLY A 495 48.95 5.96 29.21
C GLY A 495 47.81 5.00 28.85
N PHE A 496 46.55 5.39 29.03
CA PHE A 496 45.36 4.69 28.56
C PHE A 496 45.01 5.14 27.14
N ARG A 497 45.24 4.26 26.17
CA ARG A 497 44.93 4.50 24.75
C ARG A 497 43.70 3.67 24.36
N TRP A 498 42.54 4.33 24.26
CA TRP A 498 41.32 3.74 23.70
C TRP A 498 41.41 3.67 22.17
N ASP A 499 40.66 2.79 21.53
CA ASP A 499 40.71 2.58 20.07
C ASP A 499 39.79 3.57 19.34
N ALA A 500 40.39 4.61 18.75
CA ALA A 500 39.69 5.65 17.97
C ALA A 500 38.85 5.10 16.82
N ASP A 501 39.35 4.05 16.17
CA ASP A 501 38.65 3.43 15.05
C ASP A 501 37.43 2.65 15.54
N LEU A 502 37.52 2.02 16.72
CA LEU A 502 36.40 1.31 17.30
C LEU A 502 35.28 2.27 17.74
N GLU A 503 35.59 3.38 18.40
CA GLU A 503 34.58 4.38 18.80
C GLU A 503 33.91 5.04 17.59
N GLY A 504 34.71 5.42 16.58
CA GLY A 504 34.19 5.97 15.33
C GLY A 504 33.25 5.00 14.62
N PHE A 505 33.60 3.71 14.62
CA PHE A 505 32.78 2.63 14.08
C PHE A 505 31.47 2.43 14.86
N GLU A 506 31.52 2.38 16.20
CA GLU A 506 30.32 2.21 17.02
C GLU A 506 29.35 3.37 16.81
N THR A 507 29.85 4.59 16.89
CA THR A 507 29.06 5.82 16.63
C THR A 507 28.51 5.84 15.21
N GLY A 508 29.34 5.53 14.21
CA GLY A 508 28.94 5.49 12.81
C GLY A 508 27.86 4.44 12.53
N ARG A 509 27.96 3.27 13.16
CA ARG A 509 26.96 2.20 13.03
C ARG A 509 25.64 2.56 13.68
N ASP A 510 25.65 3.29 14.80
CA ASP A 510 24.43 3.78 15.43
C ASP A 510 23.74 4.88 14.59
N LEU A 511 24.52 5.78 14.00
CA LEU A 511 24.02 6.75 13.02
C LEU A 511 23.38 6.05 11.82
N LEU A 512 24.03 5.01 11.28
CA LEU A 512 23.50 4.23 10.17
C LEU A 512 22.19 3.54 10.53
N ARG A 513 22.10 2.89 11.71
CA ARG A 513 20.86 2.24 12.17
C ARG A 513 19.72 3.25 12.35
N SER A 514 20.03 4.44 12.85
CA SER A 514 19.06 5.53 12.95
C SER A 514 18.57 6.01 11.59
N LEU A 515 19.49 6.21 10.62
CA LEU A 515 19.16 6.56 9.24
C LEU A 515 18.29 5.48 8.60
N MET A 516 18.68 4.21 8.70
CA MET A 516 17.89 3.10 8.19
C MET A 516 16.49 3.10 8.80
N GLY A 517 16.35 3.29 10.11
CA GLY A 517 15.04 3.38 10.76
C GLY A 517 14.15 4.51 10.23
N ARG A 518 14.74 5.65 9.79
CA ARG A 518 13.98 6.75 9.18
C ARG A 518 13.60 6.47 7.72
N LEU A 519 14.52 5.89 6.94
CA LEU A 519 14.28 5.54 5.53
C LEU A 519 13.23 4.43 5.39
N ASP A 520 13.24 3.47 6.30
CA ASP A 520 12.18 2.46 6.48
C ASP A 520 11.87 1.64 5.20
N TRP A 521 12.94 1.34 4.45
CA TRP A 521 12.91 0.63 3.17
C TRP A 521 12.46 -0.83 3.31
N THR A 522 11.57 -1.24 2.41
CA THR A 522 10.97 -2.58 2.43
C THR A 522 11.95 -3.68 2.01
N GLU A 523 13.06 -3.30 1.39
CA GLU A 523 14.09 -4.19 0.86
C GLU A 523 14.84 -4.91 1.97
N TRP A 524 14.98 -4.28 3.14
CA TRP A 524 15.63 -4.90 4.29
C TRP A 524 14.83 -6.04 4.91
N ALA A 525 13.53 -6.14 4.60
CA ALA A 525 12.70 -7.25 5.01
C ALA A 525 12.87 -8.49 4.09
N ARG A 526 13.43 -8.32 2.89
CA ARG A 526 13.55 -9.42 1.91
C ARG A 526 14.60 -10.46 2.30
N LYS A 527 14.40 -11.68 1.82
CA LYS A 527 15.40 -12.76 1.88
C LYS A 527 15.91 -13.06 0.48
N ALA A 528 17.21 -13.37 0.36
CA ALA A 528 17.85 -13.48 -0.95
C ALA A 528 17.25 -14.58 -1.85
N ARG A 529 16.97 -15.78 -1.31
CA ARG A 529 16.36 -16.89 -2.06
C ARG A 529 15.81 -17.97 -1.12
N CYS A 530 14.65 -18.52 -1.47
CA CYS A 530 14.06 -19.63 -0.73
C CYS A 530 14.49 -21.01 -1.25
N PRO A 531 14.54 -22.03 -0.36
CA PRO A 531 14.73 -23.43 -0.75
C PRO A 531 13.64 -23.94 -1.70
N GLU A 532 13.89 -25.08 -2.33
CA GLU A 532 12.87 -25.80 -3.09
C GLU A 532 11.70 -26.19 -2.19
N GLY A 533 10.46 -26.03 -2.67
CA GLY A 533 9.25 -26.30 -1.87
C GLY A 533 8.85 -25.17 -0.93
N GLU A 534 9.56 -24.04 -0.94
CA GLU A 534 9.22 -22.84 -0.19
C GLU A 534 9.04 -21.63 -1.11
N VAL A 535 8.32 -20.62 -0.62
CA VAL A 535 8.12 -19.33 -1.31
C VAL A 535 8.48 -18.18 -0.37
N GLU A 536 9.11 -17.12 -0.90
CA GLU A 536 9.27 -15.87 -0.16
C GLU A 536 7.88 -15.32 0.13
N PHE A 537 7.56 -15.11 1.41
CA PHE A 537 6.23 -14.74 1.83
C PHE A 537 6.27 -13.60 2.84
N VAL A 538 5.41 -12.61 2.58
CA VAL A 538 4.97 -11.58 3.51
C VAL A 538 3.46 -11.66 3.62
N ALA A 539 2.91 -11.32 4.79
CA ALA A 539 1.47 -11.23 4.97
C ALA A 539 0.83 -10.35 3.89
N MET A 540 -0.13 -10.91 3.16
CA MET A 540 -0.85 -10.27 2.06
C MET A 540 -2.32 -10.68 2.16
N TRP A 541 -3.26 -9.75 2.26
CA TRP A 541 -4.66 -10.11 2.47
C TRP A 541 -5.19 -11.10 1.39
N PRO A 542 -5.89 -12.20 1.75
CA PRO A 542 -6.32 -12.59 3.09
C PRO A 542 -5.34 -13.53 3.84
N PHE A 543 -4.14 -13.71 3.32
CA PHE A 543 -3.11 -14.61 3.84
C PHE A 543 -2.14 -13.95 4.84
N GLY A 544 -1.72 -14.75 5.82
CA GLY A 544 -0.55 -14.47 6.65
C GLY A 544 -0.86 -14.19 8.12
N GLN A 545 0.09 -14.61 8.95
CA GLN A 545 0.14 -14.39 10.39
C GLN A 545 0.89 -13.12 10.74
N GLU A 546 0.79 -12.69 11.99
CA GLU A 546 1.51 -11.54 12.52
C GLU A 546 3.04 -11.64 12.30
N ASN A 547 3.60 -12.83 12.55
CA ASN A 547 5.01 -13.10 12.27
C ASN A 547 5.35 -13.03 10.78
N ASP A 548 4.42 -13.31 9.86
CA ASP A 548 4.67 -13.18 8.42
C ASP A 548 4.72 -11.72 7.96
N HIS A 549 4.10 -10.81 8.71
CA HIS A 549 4.20 -9.38 8.44
C HIS A 549 5.49 -8.78 9.02
N PHE A 550 5.79 -9.07 10.29
CA PHE A 550 6.94 -8.46 10.98
C PHE A 550 8.27 -9.20 10.75
N ASN A 551 8.22 -10.46 10.32
CA ASN A 551 9.39 -11.27 9.99
C ASN A 551 9.11 -12.12 8.73
N PRO A 552 8.95 -11.45 7.57
CA PRO A 552 8.71 -12.13 6.31
C PRO A 552 9.91 -13.01 5.93
N GLY A 553 9.64 -14.04 5.12
CA GLY A 553 10.68 -14.96 4.68
C GLY A 553 10.10 -16.20 4.02
N CYS A 554 10.92 -17.23 3.91
CA CYS A 554 10.53 -18.45 3.21
C CYS A 554 9.51 -19.25 4.00
N ARG A 555 8.45 -19.72 3.33
CA ARG A 555 7.37 -20.54 3.90
C ARG A 555 7.13 -21.78 3.06
N SER A 556 6.94 -22.92 3.72
CA SER A 556 6.68 -24.20 3.07
C SER A 556 5.24 -24.36 2.59
N ILE A 557 5.00 -25.44 1.84
CA ILE A 557 3.67 -25.87 1.40
C ILE A 557 2.76 -26.07 2.62
N GLU A 558 3.23 -26.84 3.61
CA GLU A 558 2.46 -27.16 4.81
C GLU A 558 2.08 -25.89 5.57
N HIS A 559 3.02 -24.95 5.70
CA HIS A 559 2.76 -23.69 6.38
C HIS A 559 1.64 -22.86 5.71
N LEU A 560 1.57 -22.83 4.38
CA LEU A 560 0.58 -22.02 3.66
C LEU A 560 -0.77 -22.74 3.44
N ASP A 561 -0.76 -24.08 3.41
CA ASP A 561 -1.97 -24.88 3.24
C ASP A 561 -2.64 -25.26 4.59
N GLU A 562 -1.96 -25.07 5.73
CA GLU A 562 -2.57 -25.11 7.06
C GLU A 562 -3.68 -24.05 7.17
N GLY A 563 -4.89 -24.47 7.53
CA GLY A 563 -6.12 -23.64 7.52
C GLY A 563 -6.10 -22.37 8.39
N GLY A 564 -5.00 -22.09 9.11
CA GLY A 564 -4.77 -20.84 9.83
C GLY A 564 -4.37 -19.66 8.92
N HIS A 565 -3.88 -19.92 7.70
CA HIS A 565 -3.35 -18.87 6.81
C HIS A 565 -4.36 -18.39 5.78
N ARG A 566 -5.41 -19.17 5.50
CA ARG A 566 -6.59 -18.71 4.74
C ARG A 566 -7.68 -18.30 5.71
N GLY A 567 -7.61 -17.05 6.14
CA GLY A 567 -8.70 -16.45 6.89
C GLY A 567 -8.24 -15.23 7.63
N GLY A 568 -8.93 -14.12 7.41
CA GLY A 568 -9.15 -13.16 8.50
C GLY A 568 -10.03 -13.82 9.57
N ASN A 569 -9.57 -14.94 10.13
CA ASN A 569 -10.23 -15.60 11.23
C ASN A 569 -10.35 -14.57 12.33
N LYS A 570 -11.53 -14.47 12.94
CA LYS A 570 -11.84 -13.38 13.89
C LYS A 570 -10.92 -13.39 15.12
N ASP A 571 -10.15 -14.47 15.28
CA ASP A 571 -9.35 -14.76 16.47
C ASP A 571 -7.86 -15.07 16.20
N SER A 572 -7.40 -15.17 14.93
CA SER A 572 -5.99 -15.39 14.58
C SER A 572 -5.63 -14.88 13.17
N GLY A 573 -4.38 -14.46 12.94
CA GLY A 573 -3.91 -13.85 11.69
C GLY A 573 -3.50 -12.37 11.80
N TYR A 574 -2.68 -11.88 10.85
CA TYR A 574 -2.29 -10.46 10.81
C TYR A 574 -3.50 -9.56 10.49
N TRP A 575 -4.38 -10.02 9.60
CA TRP A 575 -5.55 -9.29 9.11
C TRP A 575 -6.80 -9.42 9.99
N LYS A 576 -6.64 -9.88 11.24
CA LYS A 576 -7.77 -10.01 12.17
C LYS A 576 -8.39 -8.64 12.42
N ARG A 577 -9.72 -8.59 12.48
CA ARG A 577 -10.42 -7.34 12.85
C ARG A 577 -10.12 -7.02 14.30
N GLU A 578 -9.87 -5.76 14.60
CA GLU A 578 -9.73 -5.35 15.99
C GLU A 578 -11.10 -5.46 16.66
N ARG A 579 -11.17 -6.18 17.79
CA ARG A 579 -12.39 -6.22 18.60
C ARG A 579 -12.60 -4.82 19.17
N ARG A 580 -13.57 -4.08 18.61
CA ARG A 580 -13.97 -2.74 19.05
C ARG A 580 -14.64 -2.74 20.42
#